data_AF-A0A1R1B9L4-F1
#
_entry.id   AF-A0A1R1B9L4-F1
#
_cell.length_a   1.000
_cell.length_b   1.000
_cell.length_c   1.000
_cell.angle_alpha   90.00
_cell.angle_beta   90.00
_cell.angle_gamma   90.00
#
_symmetry.space_group_name_H-M   'P 1'
#
loop_
_entity.id
_entity.type
_entity.pdbx_description
1 polymer ?
#
loop_
_entity_poly.entity_id
_entity_poly.type
_entity_poly.pdbx_seq_one_letter_code
_entity_poly.pdbx_strand_id
1 'polypeptide(L)'
;MSRSWERKVNKNMSQLNKQRKKQGLTSYQGSAVTDKHDVFKGRKYVLPLVLVALAGVYALLGTATSEAAGGSNDVLNWVGVSLYILLALMIFLRKPYLKIERASVSTMKFNRERRLAVSDIEKIKLASGSVVIQGKGKAGNWVFSRMMNLYDTKAMGERLEEFAKTHQIPVEHN
;
A
#
# COMPACT_ATOMS: atom_id res chain seq x y z
N MET A 1 18.08 1.09 -35.58
CA MET A 1 19.15 1.81 -34.83
C MET A 1 20.39 0.92 -34.78
N SER A 2 21.61 1.47 -34.87
CA SER A 2 22.83 0.67 -35.08
C SER A 2 23.33 0.00 -33.79
N ARG A 3 23.55 -1.32 -33.83
CA ARG A 3 24.07 -2.13 -32.70
C ARG A 3 25.43 -1.65 -32.19
N SER A 4 26.19 -0.95 -33.03
CA SER A 4 27.49 -0.37 -32.66
C SER A 4 27.35 0.81 -31.70
N TRP A 5 26.28 1.61 -31.83
CA TRP A 5 26.01 2.73 -30.94
C TRP A 5 25.66 2.23 -29.54
N GLU A 6 24.77 1.25 -29.43
CA GLU A 6 24.38 0.63 -28.15
C GLU A 6 25.58 0.04 -27.41
N ARG A 7 26.48 -0.67 -28.12
CA ARG A 7 27.72 -1.20 -27.51
C ARG A 7 28.63 -0.09 -27.00
N LYS A 8 28.75 1.03 -27.72
CA LYS A 8 29.54 2.19 -27.29
C LYS A 8 28.94 2.86 -26.06
N VAL A 9 27.62 3.05 -26.03
CA VAL A 9 26.90 3.64 -24.89
C VAL A 9 27.07 2.76 -23.64
N ASN A 10 26.87 1.45 -23.76
CA ASN A 10 27.04 0.51 -22.64
C ASN A 10 28.47 0.51 -22.10
N LYS A 11 29.48 0.56 -22.99
CA LYS A 11 30.89 0.64 -22.59
C LYS A 11 31.19 1.94 -21.85
N ASN A 12 30.75 3.08 -22.36
CA ASN A 12 30.92 4.39 -21.72
C ASN A 12 30.23 4.44 -20.35
N MET A 13 29.01 3.93 -20.24
CA MET A 13 28.27 3.85 -18.98
C MET A 13 29.01 3.00 -17.93
N SER A 14 29.60 1.88 -18.35
CA SER A 14 30.38 1.01 -17.45
C SER A 14 31.66 1.69 -16.94
N GLN A 15 32.33 2.47 -17.78
CA GLN A 15 33.55 3.20 -17.42
C GLN A 15 33.25 4.34 -16.44
N LEU A 16 32.18 5.09 -16.70
CA LEU A 16 31.69 6.16 -15.83
C LEU A 16 31.30 5.62 -14.44
N ASN A 17 30.63 4.47 -14.38
CA ASN A 17 30.28 3.83 -13.10
C ASN A 17 31.50 3.33 -12.31
N LYS A 18 32.54 2.84 -12.99
CA LYS A 18 33.81 2.47 -12.35
C LYS A 18 34.53 3.68 -11.77
N GLN A 19 34.52 4.83 -12.46
CA GLN A 19 35.12 6.06 -11.95
C GLN A 19 34.35 6.61 -10.74
N ARG A 20 33.02 6.65 -10.80
CA ARG A 20 32.18 7.10 -9.68
C ARG A 20 32.36 6.25 -8.44
N LYS A 21 32.43 4.92 -8.59
CA LYS A 21 32.69 4.00 -7.47
C LYS A 21 34.03 4.28 -6.78
N LYS A 22 35.07 4.64 -7.54
CA LYS A 22 36.38 5.04 -6.99
C LYS A 22 36.32 6.37 -6.24
N GLN A 23 35.41 7.26 -6.63
CA GLN A 23 35.16 8.55 -5.99
C GLN A 23 34.18 8.46 -4.81
N GLY A 24 33.76 7.25 -4.40
CA GLY A 24 32.75 7.05 -3.35
C GLY A 24 31.33 7.46 -3.77
N LEU A 25 31.12 7.80 -5.04
CA LEU A 25 29.84 8.20 -5.60
C LEU A 25 29.06 6.97 -6.08
N THR A 26 27.74 7.01 -5.93
CA THR A 26 26.85 5.95 -6.41
C THR A 26 26.94 5.79 -7.94
N SER A 27 26.80 4.55 -8.41
CA SER A 27 26.77 4.23 -9.83
C SER A 27 25.65 4.99 -10.52
N TYR A 28 25.96 5.62 -11.65
CA TYR A 28 24.99 6.23 -12.54
C TYR A 28 24.15 5.12 -13.18
N GLN A 29 23.01 4.84 -12.57
CA GLN A 29 21.88 4.18 -13.20
C GLN A 29 21.03 5.31 -13.78
N GLY A 30 20.90 5.38 -15.11
CA GLY A 30 20.05 6.37 -15.76
C GLY A 30 18.70 6.46 -15.04
N SER A 31 18.44 7.62 -14.44
CA SER A 31 17.22 7.93 -13.69
C SER A 31 16.85 7.01 -12.52
N ALA A 32 17.77 6.24 -11.94
CA ALA A 32 17.57 5.73 -10.58
C ALA A 32 18.17 6.74 -9.60
N VAL A 33 17.60 7.95 -9.61
CA VAL A 33 17.62 8.78 -8.41
C VAL A 33 17.11 7.85 -7.31
N THR A 34 17.87 7.70 -6.23
CA THR A 34 17.39 7.17 -4.96
C THR A 34 16.25 8.10 -4.55
N ASP A 35 15.09 7.84 -5.13
CA ASP A 35 13.92 8.66 -5.03
C ASP A 35 13.53 8.48 -3.57
N LYS A 36 13.67 9.55 -2.79
CA LYS A 36 13.32 9.57 -1.38
C LYS A 36 11.82 9.30 -1.32
N HIS A 37 11.48 8.03 -1.23
CA HIS A 37 10.12 7.57 -1.21
C HIS A 37 9.69 7.50 0.24
N ASP A 38 8.84 8.42 0.67
CA ASP A 38 8.25 8.33 1.99
C ASP A 38 7.14 7.28 1.96
N VAL A 39 7.33 6.22 2.75
CA VAL A 39 6.40 5.10 2.85
C VAL A 39 5.65 5.18 4.17
N PHE A 40 4.39 5.56 4.08
CA PHE A 40 3.46 5.58 5.21
C PHE A 40 2.75 4.23 5.31
N LYS A 41 3.02 3.48 6.38
CA LYS A 41 2.39 2.18 6.64
C LYS A 41 1.20 2.36 7.58
N GLY A 42 0.10 1.67 7.31
CA GLY A 42 -1.08 1.59 8.18
C GLY A 42 -1.25 0.20 8.79
N ARG A 43 -2.40 -0.03 9.43
CA ARG A 43 -2.82 -1.33 9.97
C ARG A 43 -4.30 -1.58 9.65
N LYS A 44 -4.61 -2.74 9.09
CA LYS A 44 -6.01 -3.19 8.88
C LYS A 44 -6.44 -4.04 10.05
N TYR A 45 -7.34 -3.53 10.88
CA TYR A 45 -7.83 -4.24 12.05
C TYR A 45 -9.32 -4.60 11.96
N VAL A 46 -10.12 -3.83 11.21
CA VAL A 46 -11.57 -4.07 11.06
C VAL A 46 -11.89 -5.45 10.47
N LEU A 47 -11.32 -5.81 9.31
CA LEU A 47 -11.61 -7.08 8.65
C LEU A 47 -11.14 -8.31 9.45
N PRO A 48 -9.91 -8.34 10.01
CA PRO A 48 -9.51 -9.42 10.92
C PRO A 48 -10.43 -9.55 12.13
N LEU A 49 -10.87 -8.43 12.73
CA LEU A 49 -11.76 -8.45 13.89
C LEU A 49 -13.12 -9.08 13.55
N VAL A 50 -13.70 -8.73 12.40
CA VAL A 50 -14.97 -9.33 11.94
C VAL A 50 -14.82 -10.83 11.70
N LEU A 51 -13.70 -11.27 11.11
CA LEU A 51 -13.45 -12.70 10.88
C LEU A 51 -13.30 -13.48 12.19
N VAL A 52 -12.65 -12.91 13.20
CA VAL A 52 -12.55 -13.53 14.53
C VAL A 52 -13.92 -13.58 15.22
N ALA A 53 -14.73 -12.53 15.10
CA ALA A 53 -16.09 -12.52 15.63
C ALA A 53 -16.96 -13.60 14.97
N LEU A 54 -16.89 -13.74 13.63
CA LEU A 54 -17.58 -14.80 12.90
C LEU A 54 -17.07 -16.19 13.28
N ALA A 55 -15.77 -16.36 13.48
CA ALA A 55 -15.20 -17.61 13.98
C ALA A 55 -15.76 -17.97 15.36
N GLY A 56 -15.92 -16.99 16.25
CA GLY A 56 -16.54 -17.18 17.57
C GLY A 56 -18.02 -17.57 17.48
N VAL A 57 -18.80 -16.91 16.63
CA VAL A 57 -20.21 -17.28 16.39
C VAL A 57 -20.31 -18.68 15.79
N TYR A 58 -19.44 -19.02 14.84
CA TYR A 58 -19.40 -20.35 14.23
C TYR A 58 -19.03 -21.43 15.24
N ALA A 59 -18.06 -21.16 16.11
CA ALA A 59 -17.70 -22.05 17.22
C ALA A 59 -18.90 -22.30 18.13
N LEU A 60 -19.62 -21.25 18.57
CA LEU A 60 -20.80 -21.36 19.44
C LEU A 60 -21.96 -22.12 18.79
N LEU A 61 -22.24 -21.86 17.51
CA LEU A 61 -23.27 -22.59 16.77
C LEU A 61 -22.89 -24.06 16.59
N GLY A 62 -21.64 -24.34 16.27
CA GLY A 62 -21.17 -25.69 16.06
C GLY A 62 -21.13 -26.52 17.34
N THR A 63 -20.81 -25.94 18.50
CA THR A 63 -20.93 -26.65 19.79
C THR A 63 -22.39 -26.91 20.16
N ALA A 64 -23.28 -25.92 19.99
CA ALA A 64 -24.70 -26.06 20.31
C ALA A 64 -25.41 -27.12 19.43
N THR A 65 -25.03 -27.20 18.15
CA THR A 65 -25.57 -28.20 17.21
C THR A 65 -24.95 -29.58 17.38
N SER A 66 -23.68 -29.67 17.79
CA SER A 66 -23.00 -30.95 18.03
C SER A 66 -23.50 -31.66 19.29
N GLU A 67 -23.84 -30.89 20.35
CA GLU A 67 -24.51 -31.39 21.54
C GLU A 67 -25.93 -31.92 21.24
N ALA A 68 -26.66 -31.26 20.33
CA ALA A 68 -28.00 -31.67 19.93
C ALA A 68 -28.04 -32.86 18.94
N ALA A 69 -26.99 -33.09 18.16
CA ALA A 69 -26.99 -34.04 17.03
C ALA A 69 -26.11 -35.30 17.23
N GLY A 70 -25.57 -35.54 18.43
CA GLY A 70 -24.83 -36.78 18.71
C GLY A 70 -23.43 -36.87 18.10
N GLY A 71 -22.67 -35.77 18.12
CA GLY A 71 -21.20 -35.80 18.13
C GLY A 71 -20.43 -36.03 16.82
N SER A 72 -21.08 -36.12 15.66
CA SER A 72 -20.39 -36.51 14.42
C SER A 72 -19.70 -35.38 13.62
N ASN A 73 -19.99 -34.10 13.90
CA ASN A 73 -19.53 -32.96 13.08
C ASN A 73 -18.50 -32.02 13.76
N ASP A 74 -18.02 -32.37 14.95
CA ASP A 74 -17.20 -31.47 15.77
C ASP A 74 -15.85 -31.12 15.10
N VAL A 75 -15.20 -32.12 14.46
CA VAL A 75 -13.92 -31.92 13.76
C VAL A 75 -14.04 -30.89 12.62
N LEU A 76 -15.10 -30.96 11.80
CA LEU A 76 -15.32 -30.04 10.68
C LEU A 76 -15.59 -28.61 11.17
N ASN A 77 -16.28 -28.47 12.30
CA ASN A 77 -16.53 -27.17 12.93
C ASN A 77 -15.21 -26.49 13.35
N TRP A 78 -14.37 -27.20 14.11
CA TRP A 78 -13.07 -26.69 14.56
C TRP A 78 -12.09 -26.40 13.42
N VAL A 79 -12.15 -27.17 12.33
CA VAL A 79 -11.40 -26.88 11.09
C VAL A 79 -11.86 -25.55 10.48
N GLY A 80 -13.18 -25.30 10.41
CA GLY A 80 -13.73 -24.03 9.94
C GLY A 80 -13.29 -22.84 10.79
N VAL A 81 -13.39 -22.96 12.12
CA VAL A 81 -12.92 -21.94 13.07
C VAL A 81 -11.43 -21.63 12.87
N SER A 82 -10.61 -22.69 12.75
CA SER A 82 -9.16 -22.56 12.54
C SER A 82 -8.83 -21.86 11.22
N LEU A 83 -9.55 -22.19 10.14
CA LEU A 83 -9.40 -21.53 8.83
C LEU A 83 -9.74 -20.04 8.88
N TYR A 84 -10.82 -19.65 9.58
CA TYR A 84 -11.17 -18.24 9.73
C TYR A 84 -10.14 -17.46 10.55
N ILE A 85 -9.63 -18.06 11.64
CA ILE A 85 -8.57 -17.45 12.45
C ILE A 85 -7.28 -17.30 11.64
N LEU A 86 -6.88 -18.34 10.89
CA LEU A 86 -5.71 -18.30 10.02
C LEU A 86 -5.86 -17.22 8.95
N LEU A 87 -7.03 -17.13 8.31
CA LEU A 87 -7.33 -16.08 7.33
C LEU A 87 -7.25 -14.67 7.95
N ALA A 88 -7.82 -14.48 9.15
CA ALA A 88 -7.75 -13.22 9.88
C ALA A 88 -6.30 -12.81 10.16
N LEU A 89 -5.47 -13.77 10.60
CA LEU A 89 -4.06 -13.56 10.88
C LEU A 89 -3.26 -13.21 9.61
N MET A 90 -3.53 -13.91 8.50
CA MET A 90 -2.92 -13.63 7.19
C MET A 90 -3.25 -12.21 6.69
N ILE A 91 -4.50 -11.77 6.87
CA ILE A 91 -4.95 -10.42 6.49
C ILE A 91 -4.34 -9.36 7.42
N PHE A 92 -4.22 -9.65 8.71
CA PHE A 92 -3.66 -8.73 9.70
C PHE A 92 -2.16 -8.47 9.47
N LEU A 93 -1.39 -9.51 9.13
CA LEU A 93 0.03 -9.39 8.78
C LEU A 93 0.26 -8.51 7.54
N ARG A 94 -0.75 -8.37 6.69
CA ARG A 94 -0.68 -7.58 5.47
C ARG A 94 -0.86 -6.09 5.73
N LYS A 95 0.27 -5.40 5.95
CA LYS A 95 0.31 -3.95 6.18
C LYS A 95 -0.02 -3.17 4.90
N PRO A 96 -1.08 -2.34 4.87
CA PRO A 96 -1.31 -1.44 3.75
C PRO A 96 -0.31 -0.29 3.81
N TYR A 97 0.15 0.17 2.66
CA TYR A 97 1.10 1.27 2.57
C TYR A 97 0.68 2.29 1.51
N LEU A 98 1.08 3.53 1.76
CA LEU A 98 1.08 4.62 0.80
C LEU A 98 2.53 5.01 0.58
N LYS A 99 2.98 4.95 -0.67
CA LYS A 99 4.30 5.37 -1.09
C LYS A 99 4.16 6.67 -1.88
N ILE A 100 4.76 7.75 -1.40
CA ILE A 100 4.83 9.01 -2.13
C ILE A 100 6.18 9.03 -2.85
N GLU A 101 6.16 9.05 -4.18
CA GLU A 101 7.33 9.23 -5.04
C GLU A 101 7.36 10.66 -5.58
N ARG A 102 8.48 11.08 -6.19
CA ARG A 102 8.61 12.46 -6.67
C ARG A 102 7.56 12.83 -7.73
N ALA A 103 7.13 11.88 -8.56
CA ALA A 103 6.20 12.12 -9.67
C ALA A 103 4.98 11.18 -9.66
N SER A 104 4.77 10.42 -8.58
CA SER A 104 3.62 9.53 -8.48
C SER A 104 3.35 9.09 -7.05
N VAL A 105 2.12 8.70 -6.79
CA VAL A 105 1.70 8.10 -5.53
C VAL A 105 1.31 6.65 -5.78
N SER A 106 1.87 5.72 -5.02
CA SER A 106 1.57 4.28 -5.14
C SER A 106 0.91 3.74 -3.89
N THR A 107 -0.12 2.92 -4.05
CA THR A 107 -0.78 2.20 -2.96
C THR A 107 -1.04 0.74 -3.35
N MET A 108 -1.03 -0.15 -2.37
CA MET A 108 -1.36 -1.56 -2.58
C MET A 108 -2.84 -1.80 -2.31
N LYS A 109 -3.64 -2.00 -3.37
CA LYS A 109 -5.08 -2.28 -3.28
C LYS A 109 -5.40 -3.63 -3.94
N PHE A 110 -6.10 -4.52 -3.23
CA PHE A 110 -6.49 -5.85 -3.73
C PHE A 110 -5.34 -6.67 -4.35
N ASN A 111 -4.17 -6.72 -3.71
CA ASN A 111 -3.01 -7.45 -4.21
C ASN A 111 -2.39 -6.91 -5.51
N ARG A 112 -2.80 -5.71 -5.93
CA ARG A 112 -2.19 -5.01 -7.05
C ARG A 112 -1.64 -3.68 -6.56
N GLU A 113 -0.41 -3.39 -6.96
CA GLU A 113 0.13 -2.04 -6.84
C GLU A 113 -0.61 -1.13 -7.81
N ARG A 114 -1.25 -0.10 -7.25
CA ARG A 114 -1.89 0.97 -8.00
C ARG A 114 -0.97 2.17 -7.89
N ARG A 115 -0.44 2.60 -9.02
CA ARG A 115 0.35 3.82 -9.15
C ARG A 115 -0.50 4.89 -9.81
N LEU A 116 -0.46 6.08 -9.25
CA LEU A 116 -1.15 7.28 -9.72
C LEU A 116 -0.08 8.31 -10.08
N ALA A 117 0.05 8.64 -11.37
CA ALA A 117 0.95 9.71 -11.80
C ALA A 117 0.37 11.08 -11.42
N VAL A 118 1.22 12.10 -11.29
CA VAL A 118 0.80 13.49 -11.00
C VAL A 118 -0.28 13.98 -11.96
N SER A 119 -0.14 13.66 -13.26
CA SER A 119 -1.09 14.05 -14.32
C SER A 119 -2.51 13.57 -14.05
N ASP A 120 -2.61 12.42 -13.39
CA ASP A 120 -3.85 11.70 -13.13
C ASP A 120 -4.45 12.11 -11.79
N ILE A 121 -3.86 13.06 -11.06
CA ILE A 121 -4.40 13.62 -9.83
C ILE A 121 -5.23 14.85 -10.18
N GLU A 122 -6.49 14.84 -9.76
CA GLU A 122 -7.40 15.98 -9.92
C GLU A 122 -7.26 16.94 -8.76
N LYS A 123 -7.43 16.42 -7.54
CA LYS A 123 -7.35 17.21 -6.31
C LYS A 123 -7.00 16.37 -5.10
N ILE A 124 -6.42 17.03 -4.11
CA ILE A 124 -6.12 16.43 -2.81
C ILE A 124 -7.00 17.13 -1.77
N LYS A 125 -7.75 16.36 -0.98
CA LYS A 125 -8.51 16.89 0.15
C LYS A 125 -7.86 16.43 1.44
N LEU A 126 -7.47 17.39 2.27
CA LEU A 126 -6.93 17.17 3.60
C LEU A 126 -8.04 17.47 4.60
N ALA A 127 -8.42 16.47 5.38
CA ALA A 127 -9.37 16.63 6.47
C ALA A 127 -8.77 16.12 7.78
N SER A 128 -9.26 16.63 8.91
CA SER A 128 -8.87 16.18 10.25
C SER A 128 -9.03 14.65 10.39
N GLY A 129 -7.91 13.91 10.31
CA GLY A 129 -7.90 12.45 10.42
C GLY A 129 -8.22 11.68 9.13
N SER A 130 -8.32 12.34 7.98
CA SER A 130 -8.41 11.66 6.68
C SER A 130 -7.82 12.45 5.53
N VAL A 131 -7.14 11.76 4.63
CA VAL A 131 -6.55 12.30 3.41
C VAL A 131 -7.22 11.63 2.22
N VAL A 132 -7.73 12.43 1.28
CA VAL A 132 -8.37 11.92 0.06
C VAL A 132 -7.62 12.41 -1.16
N ILE A 133 -7.15 11.48 -1.98
CA ILE A 133 -6.55 11.76 -3.28
C ILE A 133 -7.60 11.43 -4.34
N GLN A 134 -8.08 12.43 -5.06
CA GLN A 134 -9.03 12.23 -6.16
C GLN A 134 -8.25 12.09 -7.46
N GLY A 135 -8.34 10.91 -8.07
CA GLY A 135 -7.77 10.65 -9.38
C GLY A 135 -8.74 11.02 -10.50
N LYS A 136 -8.20 11.55 -11.61
CA LYS A 136 -8.96 11.85 -12.82
C LYS A 136 -9.43 10.56 -13.50
N GLY A 137 -10.67 10.56 -14.00
CA GLY A 137 -11.22 9.47 -14.81
C GLY A 137 -11.27 8.12 -14.08
N LYS A 138 -10.61 7.09 -14.63
CA LYS A 138 -10.65 5.71 -14.13
C LYS A 138 -9.78 5.45 -12.89
N ALA A 139 -8.99 6.44 -12.45
CA ALA A 139 -8.09 6.29 -11.33
C ALA A 139 -8.80 6.18 -9.96
N GLY A 140 -10.04 6.70 -9.88
CA GLY A 140 -10.90 6.61 -8.71
C GLY A 140 -10.38 7.41 -7.50
N ASN A 141 -11.20 7.47 -6.45
CA ASN A 141 -10.87 8.18 -5.22
C ASN A 141 -10.14 7.27 -4.23
N TRP A 142 -8.99 7.73 -3.73
CA TRP A 142 -8.20 7.03 -2.73
C TRP A 142 -8.38 7.73 -1.38
N VAL A 143 -8.95 7.01 -0.43
CA VAL A 143 -9.27 7.54 0.90
C VAL A 143 -8.37 6.87 1.93
N PHE A 144 -7.58 7.68 2.62
CA PHE A 144 -6.70 7.27 3.71
C PHE A 144 -7.19 7.89 5.01
N SER A 145 -7.90 7.10 5.82
CA SER A 145 -8.42 7.54 7.12
C SER A 145 -7.59 6.95 8.27
N ARG A 146 -7.36 7.77 9.31
CA ARG A 146 -6.81 7.33 10.59
C ARG A 146 -7.76 6.34 11.26
N MET A 147 -9.06 6.56 11.21
CA MET A 147 -10.03 5.66 11.83
C MET A 147 -10.02 4.30 11.12
N MET A 148 -10.11 4.25 9.80
CA MET A 148 -10.28 2.96 9.11
C MET A 148 -8.99 2.11 9.03
N ASN A 149 -7.84 2.75 8.84
CA ASN A 149 -6.58 2.05 8.55
C ASN A 149 -5.41 2.47 9.45
N LEU A 150 -5.67 3.26 10.50
CA LEU A 150 -4.69 3.71 11.48
C LEU A 150 -3.44 4.34 10.87
N TYR A 151 -3.63 5.10 9.78
CA TYR A 151 -2.55 5.85 9.16
C TYR A 151 -2.14 7.06 10.00
N ASP A 152 -0.86 7.42 9.91
CA ASP A 152 -0.40 8.74 10.35
C ASP A 152 -0.81 9.81 9.32
N THR A 153 -2.06 10.26 9.46
CA THR A 153 -2.65 11.27 8.56
C THR A 153 -2.03 12.65 8.71
N LYS A 154 -1.32 12.94 9.82
CA LYS A 154 -0.66 14.25 10.01
C LYS A 154 0.59 14.33 9.13
N ALA A 155 1.52 13.39 9.31
CA ALA A 155 2.73 13.33 8.51
C ALA A 155 2.43 13.09 7.02
N MET A 156 1.40 12.31 6.71
CA MET A 156 0.94 12.09 5.34
C MET A 156 0.35 13.36 4.70
N GLY A 157 -0.42 14.14 5.47
CA GLY A 157 -1.00 15.40 5.02
C GLY A 157 0.07 16.42 4.67
N GLU A 158 1.04 16.62 5.56
CA GLU A 158 2.18 17.54 5.36
C GLU A 158 2.97 17.20 4.08
N ARG A 159 3.32 15.92 3.89
CA ARG A 159 4.05 15.50 2.67
C ARG A 159 3.22 15.60 1.40
N LEU A 160 1.92 15.36 1.47
CA LEU A 160 1.04 15.54 0.31
C LEU A 160 0.82 17.02 -0.02
N GLU A 161 0.86 17.90 0.97
CA GLU A 161 0.81 19.34 0.76
C GLU A 161 2.09 19.83 0.07
N GLU A 162 3.27 19.38 0.51
CA GLU A 162 4.55 19.65 -0.17
C GLU A 162 4.55 19.13 -1.63
N PHE A 163 4.04 17.92 -1.83
CA PHE A 163 3.90 17.32 -3.15
C PHE A 163 2.94 18.13 -4.03
N ALA A 164 1.80 18.56 -3.49
CA ALA A 164 0.82 19.37 -4.21
C ALA A 164 1.38 20.74 -4.59
N LYS A 165 2.13 21.40 -3.69
CA LYS A 165 2.84 22.67 -3.97
C LYS A 165 3.85 22.52 -5.10
N THR A 166 4.60 21.42 -5.11
CA THR A 166 5.61 21.13 -6.14
C THR A 166 4.97 20.94 -7.53
N HIS A 167 3.79 20.35 -7.57
CA HIS A 167 3.11 19.95 -8.82
C HIS A 167 1.90 20.80 -9.19
N GLN A 168 1.65 21.89 -8.45
CA GLN A 168 0.50 22.80 -8.64
C GLN A 168 -0.86 22.06 -8.62
N ILE A 169 -1.01 21.08 -7.74
CA ILE A 169 -2.28 20.36 -7.56
C ILE A 169 -3.16 21.14 -6.57
N PRO A 170 -4.47 21.33 -6.84
CA PRO A 170 -5.36 21.99 -5.91
C PRO A 170 -5.52 21.17 -4.61
N VAL A 171 -5.38 21.84 -3.47
CA VAL A 171 -5.54 21.27 -2.12
C VAL A 171 -6.72 21.92 -1.41
N GLU A 172 -7.71 21.12 -1.03
CA GLU A 172 -8.84 21.55 -0.19
C GLU A 172 -8.54 21.17 1.27
N HIS A 173 -8.69 22.12 2.20
CA HIS A 173 -8.60 21.88 3.65
C HIS A 173 -9.99 21.95 4.26
N ASN A 174 -10.45 20.86 4.89
CA ASN A 174 -11.75 20.75 5.58
C ASN A 174 -11.59 20.37 7.05
#